data_AF-A0A151SPY5-F1
#
_entry.id   AF-A0A151SPY5-F1
#
_cell.length_a   1.000
_cell.length_b   1.000
_cell.length_c   1.000
_cell.angle_alpha   90.00
_cell.angle_beta   90.00
_cell.angle_gamma   90.00
#
_symmetry.space_group_name_H-M   'P 1'
#
loop_
_entity.id
_entity.type
_entity.pdbx_description
1 polymer ?
#
loop_
_entity_poly.entity_id
_entity_poly.type
_entity_poly.pdbx_seq_one_letter_code
_entity_poly.pdbx_strand_id
1 'polypeptide(L)'
;DNEDLGWMAGIWSYLKEGVLPEDKDEAQKIRMRSAKFIIIGDEEVHQGICGMHSGARSMATRVLRAGYYWPTLKSNYQAHVQKCKECQQFGNAHRQPPETLHHMMSAWPFSQWGMDILGPFPPAKGQLKFLLVAIDYFTKWIEACPLAKITTENVRKFTWKNIICRFGIPHALVTNNGR
;
A
#
# COMPACT_ATOMS: atom_id res chain seq x y z
N ASP A 1 -15.32 -25.93 -16.04
CA ASP A 1 -15.33 -27.31 -15.51
C ASP A 1 -16.36 -27.43 -14.41
N ASN A 2 -17.45 -28.14 -14.71
CA ASN A 2 -18.67 -28.25 -13.90
C ASN A 2 -18.57 -29.36 -12.83
N GLU A 3 -17.41 -30.02 -12.73
CA GLU A 3 -17.22 -31.26 -11.94
C GLU A 3 -17.08 -31.04 -10.43
N ASP A 4 -16.83 -29.82 -9.96
CA ASP A 4 -16.64 -29.51 -8.53
C ASP A 4 -17.91 -29.07 -7.79
N LEU A 5 -19.07 -29.02 -8.46
CA LEU A 5 -20.30 -28.42 -7.90
C LEU A 5 -21.14 -29.39 -7.06
N GLY A 6 -20.79 -30.68 -7.01
CA GLY A 6 -21.47 -31.70 -6.19
C GLY A 6 -23.00 -31.64 -6.28
N TRP A 7 -23.69 -31.67 -5.14
CA TRP A 7 -25.16 -31.62 -5.08
C TRP A 7 -25.79 -30.31 -5.59
N MET A 8 -25.00 -29.25 -5.80
CA MET A 8 -25.47 -27.95 -6.29
C MET A 8 -25.33 -27.75 -7.79
N ALA A 9 -24.67 -28.67 -8.51
CA ALA A 9 -24.49 -28.56 -9.95
C ALA A 9 -25.82 -28.35 -10.70
N GLY A 10 -26.83 -29.18 -10.39
CA GLY A 10 -28.15 -29.09 -11.01
C GLY A 10 -28.93 -27.82 -10.64
N ILE A 11 -28.76 -27.29 -9.43
CA ILE A 11 -29.40 -26.04 -9.00
C ILE A 11 -28.75 -24.84 -9.71
N TRP A 12 -27.42 -24.86 -9.84
CA TRP A 12 -26.66 -23.82 -10.51
C TRP A 12 -26.97 -23.75 -12.02
N SER A 13 -26.97 -24.89 -12.72
CA SER A 13 -27.35 -24.95 -14.14
C SER A 13 -28.79 -24.48 -14.38
N TYR A 14 -29.72 -24.80 -13.48
CA TYR A 14 -31.10 -24.30 -13.59
C TYR A 14 -31.18 -22.79 -13.41
N LEU A 15 -30.55 -22.24 -12.38
CA LEU A 15 -30.63 -20.80 -12.07
C LEU A 15 -29.85 -19.93 -13.07
N LYS A 16 -28.74 -20.43 -13.62
CA LYS A 16 -27.87 -19.67 -14.54
C LYS A 16 -28.21 -19.88 -16.01
N GLU A 17 -28.52 -21.10 -16.40
CA GLU A 17 -28.66 -21.51 -17.80
C GLU A 17 -30.09 -21.95 -18.15
N GLY A 18 -31.00 -22.04 -17.17
CA GLY A 18 -32.39 -22.46 -17.38
C GLY A 18 -32.56 -23.96 -17.65
N VAL A 19 -31.51 -24.75 -17.51
CA VAL A 19 -31.49 -26.18 -17.86
C VAL A 19 -32.02 -27.03 -16.71
N LEU A 20 -32.90 -27.99 -17.02
CA LEU A 20 -33.43 -28.99 -16.08
C LEU A 20 -33.10 -30.40 -16.57
N PRO A 21 -32.95 -31.39 -15.66
CA PRO A 21 -32.89 -32.80 -16.03
C PRO A 21 -34.15 -33.25 -16.76
N GLU A 22 -34.03 -34.28 -17.61
CA GLU A 22 -35.17 -34.89 -18.30
C GLU A 22 -36.10 -35.65 -17.33
N ASP A 23 -35.54 -36.17 -16.24
CA ASP A 23 -36.30 -36.81 -15.18
C ASP A 23 -37.21 -35.79 -14.46
N LYS A 24 -38.52 -36.06 -14.50
CA LYS A 24 -39.54 -35.13 -13.98
C LYS A 24 -39.45 -34.94 -12.46
N ASP A 25 -39.11 -36.00 -11.73
CA ASP A 25 -39.03 -35.95 -10.26
C ASP A 25 -37.78 -35.17 -9.83
N GLU A 26 -36.67 -35.34 -10.55
CA GLU A 26 -35.43 -34.60 -10.33
C GLU A 26 -35.55 -33.13 -10.71
N ALA A 27 -36.19 -32.82 -11.84
CA ALA A 27 -36.51 -31.45 -12.24
C ALA A 27 -37.40 -30.74 -11.21
N GLN A 28 -38.40 -31.43 -10.65
CA GLN A 28 -39.24 -30.87 -9.60
C GLN A 28 -38.46 -30.63 -8.29
N LYS A 29 -37.57 -31.55 -7.91
CA LYS A 29 -36.67 -31.36 -6.75
C LYS A 29 -35.76 -30.15 -6.95
N ILE A 30 -35.19 -29.97 -8.14
CA ILE A 30 -34.33 -28.82 -8.46
C ILE A 30 -35.13 -27.51 -8.41
N ARG A 31 -36.33 -27.45 -9.00
CA ARG A 31 -37.20 -26.25 -8.91
C ARG A 31 -37.51 -25.87 -7.45
N MET A 32 -37.91 -26.85 -6.63
CA MET A 32 -38.22 -26.60 -5.21
C MET A 32 -37.01 -26.15 -4.40
N ARG A 33 -35.82 -26.72 -4.66
CA ARG A 33 -34.58 -26.33 -3.97
C ARG A 33 -34.07 -24.96 -4.44
N SER A 34 -34.17 -24.68 -5.73
CA SER A 34 -33.69 -23.44 -6.36
C SER A 34 -34.44 -22.21 -5.86
N ALA A 35 -35.71 -22.35 -5.46
CA ALA A 35 -36.49 -21.26 -4.86
C ALA A 35 -35.87 -20.66 -3.58
N LYS A 36 -34.90 -21.34 -2.96
CA LYS A 36 -34.15 -20.85 -1.78
C LYS A 36 -32.91 -20.03 -2.13
N PHE A 37 -32.58 -19.91 -3.42
CA PHE A 37 -31.35 -19.27 -3.89
C PHE A 37 -31.66 -18.19 -4.93
N ILE A 38 -30.94 -17.07 -4.86
CA ILE A 38 -30.97 -16.00 -5.86
C ILE A 38 -29.54 -15.76 -6.31
N ILE A 39 -29.31 -15.67 -7.62
CA ILE A 39 -28.02 -15.25 -8.17
C ILE A 39 -27.97 -13.73 -8.11
N ILE A 40 -27.12 -13.21 -7.23
CA ILE A 40 -26.78 -11.78 -7.23
C ILE A 40 -25.52 -11.62 -8.06
N GLY A 41 -25.54 -10.71 -9.03
CA GLY A 41 -24.37 -10.40 -9.85
C GLY A 41 -23.22 -9.85 -9.00
N ASP A 42 -22.01 -10.32 -9.25
CA ASP A 42 -20.82 -9.88 -8.50
C ASP A 42 -20.58 -8.37 -8.60
N GLU A 43 -20.98 -7.77 -9.73
CA GLU A 43 -20.93 -6.33 -10.00
C GLU A 43 -21.77 -5.50 -9.02
N GLU A 44 -23.00 -5.94 -8.71
CA GLU A 44 -23.92 -5.18 -7.83
C GLU A 44 -23.39 -5.10 -6.39
N VAL A 45 -22.75 -6.17 -5.89
CA VAL A 45 -22.23 -6.23 -4.51
C VAL A 45 -20.93 -5.44 -4.35
N HIS A 46 -20.14 -5.33 -5.44
CA HIS A 46 -18.84 -4.66 -5.42
C HIS A 46 -18.90 -3.20 -5.87
N GLN A 47 -19.58 -2.92 -6.99
CA GLN A 47 -19.64 -1.64 -7.72
C GLN A 47 -21.07 -1.05 -7.83
N GLY A 48 -22.09 -1.74 -7.34
CA GLY A 48 -23.48 -1.24 -7.40
C GLY A 48 -23.69 0.02 -6.55
N ILE A 49 -24.93 0.51 -6.50
CA ILE A 49 -25.31 1.76 -5.80
C ILE A 49 -24.92 1.74 -4.31
N CYS A 50 -24.86 0.55 -3.70
CA CYS A 50 -24.41 0.33 -2.33
C CYS A 50 -23.05 -0.42 -2.25
N GLY A 51 -22.29 -0.43 -3.35
CA GLY A 51 -20.98 -1.05 -3.47
C GLY A 51 -19.95 -0.34 -2.59
N MET A 52 -19.07 -1.13 -1.94
CA MET A 52 -18.09 -0.61 -0.98
C MET A 52 -16.64 -0.90 -1.38
N HIS A 53 -16.38 -1.31 -2.63
CA HIS A 53 -15.05 -1.72 -3.10
C HIS A 53 -14.32 -2.68 -2.15
N SER A 54 -15.10 -3.49 -1.43
CA SER A 54 -14.58 -4.32 -0.35
C SER A 54 -13.77 -5.49 -0.91
N GLY A 55 -12.75 -5.91 -0.15
CA GLY A 55 -11.97 -7.08 -0.52
C GLY A 55 -12.82 -8.35 -0.60
N ALA A 56 -12.39 -9.29 -1.45
CA ALA A 56 -13.15 -10.50 -1.80
C ALA A 56 -13.65 -11.33 -0.61
N ARG A 57 -12.84 -11.42 0.47
CA ARG A 57 -13.23 -12.13 1.70
C ARG A 57 -14.43 -11.46 2.40
N SER A 58 -14.45 -10.14 2.46
CA SER A 58 -15.52 -9.37 3.10
C SER A 58 -16.83 -9.54 2.32
N MET A 59 -16.75 -9.44 0.99
CA MET A 59 -17.91 -9.63 0.11
C MET A 59 -18.47 -11.05 0.20
N ALA A 60 -17.62 -12.08 0.08
CA ALA A 60 -18.03 -13.47 0.23
C ALA A 60 -18.74 -13.70 1.58
N THR A 61 -18.21 -13.13 2.67
CA THR A 61 -18.82 -13.25 4.00
C THR A 61 -20.19 -12.57 4.10
N ARG A 62 -20.35 -11.40 3.48
CA ARG A 62 -21.63 -10.66 3.47
C ARG A 62 -22.71 -11.44 2.71
N VAL A 63 -22.35 -11.99 1.56
CA VAL A 63 -23.26 -12.74 0.68
C VAL A 63 -23.67 -14.06 1.36
N LEU A 64 -22.73 -14.75 2.01
CA LEU A 64 -23.01 -15.90 2.86
C LEU A 64 -23.96 -15.57 4.02
N ARG A 65 -23.75 -14.45 4.72
CA ARG A 65 -24.61 -14.01 5.83
C ARG A 65 -26.02 -13.63 5.37
N ALA A 66 -26.17 -13.15 4.15
CA ALA A 66 -27.47 -12.88 3.54
C ALA A 66 -28.20 -14.16 3.07
N GLY A 67 -27.58 -15.33 3.22
CA GLY A 67 -28.17 -16.63 2.89
C GLY A 67 -27.84 -17.14 1.49
N TYR A 68 -27.01 -16.42 0.73
CA TYR A 68 -26.62 -16.81 -0.62
C TYR A 68 -25.30 -17.56 -0.63
N TYR A 69 -25.25 -18.68 -1.36
CA TYR A 69 -24.05 -19.51 -1.47
C TYR A 69 -23.94 -20.17 -2.84
N TRP A 70 -22.72 -20.22 -3.34
CA TRP A 70 -22.31 -21.09 -4.44
C TRP A 70 -20.82 -21.45 -4.28
N PRO A 71 -20.34 -22.57 -4.86
CA PRO A 71 -19.01 -23.09 -4.53
C PRO A 71 -17.87 -22.17 -4.99
N THR A 72 -18.06 -21.44 -6.10
CA THR A 72 -17.07 -20.53 -6.67
C THR A 72 -17.13 -19.11 -6.09
N LEU A 73 -18.00 -18.84 -5.12
CA LEU A 73 -18.24 -17.52 -4.50
C LEU A 73 -16.95 -16.73 -4.19
N LYS A 74 -16.03 -17.39 -3.48
CA LYS A 74 -14.77 -16.75 -3.07
C LYS A 74 -13.87 -16.45 -4.26
N SER A 75 -13.76 -17.39 -5.20
CA SER A 75 -12.92 -17.25 -6.40
C SER A 75 -13.47 -16.20 -7.36
N ASN A 76 -14.79 -16.12 -7.52
CA ASN A 76 -15.44 -15.12 -8.35
C ASN A 76 -15.21 -13.71 -7.80
N TYR A 77 -15.42 -13.49 -6.50
CA TYR A 77 -15.11 -12.19 -5.88
C TYR A 77 -13.62 -11.84 -5.91
N GLN A 78 -12.73 -12.82 -5.78
CA GLN A 78 -11.29 -12.59 -5.92
C GLN A 78 -10.95 -12.12 -7.33
N ALA A 79 -11.44 -12.82 -8.36
CA ALA A 79 -11.23 -12.43 -9.74
C ALA A 79 -11.86 -11.06 -10.06
N HIS A 80 -13.02 -10.76 -9.47
CA HIS A 80 -13.71 -9.49 -9.67
C HIS A 80 -12.92 -8.31 -9.06
N VAL A 81 -12.45 -8.41 -7.82
CA VAL A 81 -11.62 -7.37 -7.18
C VAL A 81 -10.29 -7.17 -7.90
N GLN A 82 -9.70 -8.24 -8.46
CA GLN A 82 -8.48 -8.16 -9.25
C GLN A 82 -8.66 -7.40 -10.57
N LYS A 83 -9.84 -7.51 -11.19
CA LYS A 83 -10.17 -6.80 -12.44
C LYS A 83 -10.69 -5.38 -12.20
N CYS A 84 -11.16 -5.06 -11.00
CA CYS A 84 -11.72 -3.75 -10.65
C CYS A 84 -10.65 -2.65 -10.70
N LYS A 85 -10.76 -1.75 -11.68
CA LYS A 85 -9.81 -0.65 -11.91
C LYS A 85 -9.63 0.25 -10.69
N GLU A 86 -10.74 0.64 -10.05
CA GLU A 86 -10.72 1.53 -8.88
C GLU A 86 -10.01 0.86 -7.70
N CYS A 87 -10.27 -0.43 -7.45
CA CYS A 87 -9.55 -1.19 -6.42
C CYS A 87 -8.06 -1.36 -6.72
N GLN A 88 -7.67 -1.52 -7.99
CA GLN A 88 -6.25 -1.64 -8.35
C GLN A 88 -5.51 -0.30 -8.28
N GLN A 89 -6.18 0.82 -8.59
CA GLN A 89 -5.56 2.15 -8.55
C GLN A 89 -5.45 2.71 -7.12
N PHE A 90 -6.50 2.52 -6.31
CA PHE A 90 -6.59 3.10 -4.97
C PHE A 90 -6.29 2.08 -3.86
N GLY A 91 -6.05 0.82 -4.21
CA GLY A 91 -5.68 -0.23 -3.25
C GLY A 91 -4.33 0.04 -2.61
N ASN A 92 -4.21 -0.23 -1.31
CA ASN A 92 -2.95 -0.10 -0.59
C ASN A 92 -1.87 -1.00 -1.23
N ALA A 93 -0.84 -0.39 -1.82
CA ALA A 93 0.30 -1.09 -2.40
C ALA A 93 1.27 -1.64 -1.34
N HIS A 94 0.78 -2.47 -0.41
CA HIS A 94 1.60 -3.06 0.67
C HIS A 94 2.53 -4.19 0.19
N ARG A 95 2.63 -4.43 -1.13
CA ARG A 95 3.39 -5.52 -1.73
C ARG A 95 4.61 -5.08 -2.52
N GLN A 96 5.03 -3.81 -2.42
CA GLN A 96 6.35 -3.47 -2.92
C GLN A 96 7.39 -4.17 -2.03
N PRO A 97 8.31 -4.98 -2.60
CA PRO A 97 9.39 -5.55 -1.81
C PRO A 97 10.15 -4.39 -1.15
N PRO A 98 10.58 -4.52 0.12
CA PRO A 98 11.44 -3.53 0.75
C PRO A 98 12.66 -3.33 -0.14
N GLU A 99 12.90 -2.08 -0.56
CA GLU A 99 14.14 -1.75 -1.26
C GLU A 99 15.32 -1.99 -0.31
N THR A 100 16.42 -2.54 -0.83
CA THR A 100 17.55 -2.92 0.01
C THR A 100 18.20 -1.66 0.57
N LEU A 101 18.12 -1.47 1.88
CA LEU A 101 18.81 -0.36 2.56
C LEU A 101 20.33 -0.56 2.41
N HIS A 102 20.97 0.32 1.65
CA HIS A 102 22.43 0.35 1.57
C HIS A 102 22.99 0.97 2.87
N HIS A 103 23.62 0.14 3.70
CA HIS A 103 24.30 0.63 4.89
C HIS A 103 25.53 1.45 4.48
N MET A 104 25.49 2.76 4.70
CA MET A 104 26.65 3.63 4.48
C MET A 104 27.69 3.34 5.56
N MET A 105 28.74 2.59 5.21
CA MET A 105 29.90 2.36 6.07
C MET A 105 30.95 3.44 5.82
N SER A 106 31.26 4.23 6.84
CA SER A 106 32.48 5.04 6.90
C SER A 106 33.59 4.19 7.52
N ALA A 107 34.76 4.13 6.90
CA ALA A 107 35.87 3.30 7.37
C ALA A 107 36.75 4.01 8.43
N TRP A 108 36.70 5.34 8.53
CA TRP A 108 37.47 6.12 9.51
C TRP A 108 36.76 7.42 9.91
N PRO A 109 37.07 7.98 11.11
CA PRO A 109 36.52 9.25 11.59
C PRO A 109 36.59 10.38 10.56
N PHE A 110 35.53 11.20 10.48
CA PHE A 110 35.45 12.43 9.70
C PHE A 110 35.57 12.25 8.17
N SER A 111 35.54 11.02 7.67
CA SER A 111 35.66 10.73 6.24
C SER A 111 34.36 11.00 5.48
N GLN A 112 33.21 10.75 6.10
CA GLN A 112 31.89 10.89 5.48
C GLN A 112 30.95 11.60 6.43
N TRP A 113 30.29 12.64 5.93
CA TRP A 113 29.35 13.42 6.71
C TRP A 113 27.97 13.39 6.04
N GLY A 114 26.94 13.14 6.83
CA GLY A 114 25.56 13.39 6.43
C GLY A 114 25.14 14.79 6.84
N MET A 115 24.64 15.60 5.91
CA MET A 115 24.09 16.92 6.20
C MET A 115 22.59 16.97 5.95
N ASP A 116 21.87 17.62 6.85
CA ASP A 116 20.43 17.83 6.72
C ASP A 116 20.01 19.18 7.32
N ILE A 117 18.85 19.67 6.89
CA ILE A 117 18.24 20.89 7.41
C ILE A 117 16.93 20.54 8.09
N LEU A 118 16.84 20.84 9.37
CA LEU A 118 15.66 20.63 10.17
C LEU A 118 14.85 21.93 10.27
N GLY A 119 13.53 21.82 10.17
CA GLY A 119 12.59 22.92 10.40
C GLY A 119 11.50 23.04 9.33
N PRO A 120 10.70 24.13 9.36
CA PRO A 120 10.86 25.30 10.23
C PRO A 120 10.41 25.06 11.70
N PHE A 121 11.21 25.53 12.65
CA PHE A 121 10.90 25.59 14.09
C PHE A 121 10.27 26.94 14.47
N PRO A 122 9.66 27.04 15.68
CA PRO A 122 9.25 28.33 16.23
C PRO A 122 10.42 29.33 16.19
N PRO A 123 10.21 30.56 15.68
CA PRO A 123 11.29 31.49 15.44
C PRO A 123 11.92 31.94 16.76
N ALA A 124 13.23 31.78 16.86
CA ALA A 124 14.02 32.32 17.96
C ALA A 124 14.47 33.77 17.67
N LYS A 125 15.20 34.37 18.62
CA LYS A 125 15.82 35.70 18.45
C LYS A 125 16.59 35.76 17.12
N GLY A 126 16.30 36.76 16.30
CA GLY A 126 16.91 36.93 14.97
C GLY A 126 16.22 36.14 13.85
N GLN A 127 14.97 35.69 14.05
CA GLN A 127 14.18 34.93 13.06
C GLN A 127 14.83 33.61 12.65
N LEU A 128 15.69 33.05 13.52
CA LEU A 128 16.31 31.74 13.34
C LEU A 128 15.23 30.67 13.51
N LYS A 129 14.96 29.94 12.42
CA LYS A 129 13.86 28.97 12.35
C LYS A 129 14.27 27.65 11.71
N PHE A 130 15.51 27.52 11.24
CA PHE A 130 16.04 26.27 10.69
C PHE A 130 17.30 25.88 11.46
N LEU A 131 17.64 24.59 11.45
CA LEU A 131 18.88 24.05 11.97
C LEU A 131 19.58 23.28 10.86
N LEU A 132 20.75 23.74 10.42
CA LEU A 132 21.63 22.97 9.56
C LEU A 132 22.48 22.06 10.44
N VAL A 133 22.40 20.75 10.21
CA VAL A 133 23.08 19.73 11.00
C VAL A 133 23.98 18.93 10.08
N ALA A 134 25.18 18.62 10.54
CA ALA A 134 26.10 17.68 9.91
C ALA A 134 26.54 16.63 10.92
N ILE A 135 26.48 15.37 10.54
CA ILE A 135 26.82 14.23 11.39
C ILE A 135 27.88 13.39 10.70
N ASP A 136 29.02 13.19 11.36
CA ASP A 136 30.03 12.23 10.90
C ASP A 136 29.49 10.81 11.02
N TYR A 137 29.59 10.03 9.94
CA TYR A 137 29.01 8.69 9.90
C TYR A 137 29.72 7.68 10.79
N PHE A 138 31.01 7.87 11.07
CA PHE A 138 31.79 6.96 11.91
C PHE A 138 31.61 7.25 13.40
N THR A 139 32.00 8.44 13.83
CA THR A 139 32.00 8.85 15.25
C THR A 139 30.63 9.26 15.76
N LYS A 140 29.68 9.53 14.87
CA LYS A 140 28.40 10.20 15.16
C LYS A 140 28.58 11.59 15.77
N TRP A 141 29.73 12.24 15.54
CA TRP A 141 29.96 13.63 15.94
C TRP A 141 29.01 14.58 15.21
N ILE A 142 28.45 15.55 15.93
CA ILE A 142 27.42 16.46 15.43
C ILE A 142 27.96 17.89 15.40
N GLU A 143 27.87 18.52 14.24
CA GLU A 143 27.99 19.97 14.07
C GLU A 143 26.62 20.54 13.70
N ALA A 144 26.19 21.61 14.34
CA ALA A 144 24.90 22.22 14.07
C ALA A 144 24.96 23.75 14.11
N CYS A 145 24.23 24.42 13.22
CA CYS A 145 24.06 25.87 13.27
C CYS A 145 22.62 26.30 13.00
N PRO A 146 22.11 27.30 13.74
CA PRO A 146 20.79 27.85 13.48
C PRO A 146 20.83 28.81 12.29
N LEU A 147 19.79 28.78 11.45
CA LEU A 147 19.65 29.61 10.26
C LEU A 147 18.30 30.33 10.24
N ALA A 148 18.29 31.60 9.80
CA ALA A 148 17.05 32.34 9.53
C ALA A 148 16.48 32.01 8.15
N LYS A 149 17.37 31.81 7.18
CA LYS A 149 17.07 31.45 5.79
C LYS A 149 18.02 30.35 5.32
N ILE A 150 17.48 29.39 4.59
CA ILE A 150 18.25 28.34 3.91
C ILE A 150 18.82 28.98 2.65
N THR A 151 20.13 29.20 2.62
CA THR A 151 20.84 29.75 1.47
C THR A 151 22.11 28.95 1.24
N THR A 152 22.53 28.83 -0.01
CA THR A 152 23.78 28.15 -0.40
C THR A 152 25.00 28.76 0.28
N GLU A 153 25.03 30.09 0.45
CA GLU A 153 26.11 30.79 1.15
C GLU A 153 26.21 30.37 2.63
N ASN A 154 25.07 30.24 3.32
CA ASN A 154 25.06 29.81 4.72
C ASN A 154 25.57 28.35 4.85
N VAL A 155 25.16 27.47 3.93
CA VAL A 155 25.63 26.07 3.89
C VAL A 155 27.13 26.03 3.62
N ARG A 156 27.62 26.75 2.61
CA ARG A 156 29.05 26.82 2.27
C ARG A 156 29.88 27.33 3.45
N LYS A 157 29.44 28.41 4.09
CA LYS A 157 30.11 28.99 5.27
C LYS A 157 30.15 27.99 6.44
N PHE A 158 29.06 27.28 6.67
CA PHE A 158 29.01 26.23 7.69
C PHE A 158 29.96 25.07 7.37
N THR A 159 29.92 24.51 6.15
CA THR A 159 30.78 23.41 5.72
C THR A 159 32.25 23.79 5.81
N TRP A 160 32.61 24.98 5.34
CA TRP A 160 33.99 25.47 5.41
C TRP A 160 34.46 25.61 6.85
N LYS A 161 33.72 26.37 7.67
CA LYS A 161 34.14 26.71 9.03
C LYS A 161 34.10 25.52 9.99
N ASN A 162 33.02 24.74 9.96
CA ASN A 162 32.75 23.74 10.98
C ASN A 162 33.21 22.33 10.59
N ILE A 163 33.36 22.03 9.29
CA ILE A 163 33.84 20.74 8.82
C ILE A 163 35.28 20.87 8.31
N ILE A 164 35.51 21.61 7.22
CA ILE A 164 36.80 21.62 6.52
C ILE A 164 37.92 22.20 7.37
N CYS A 165 37.72 23.38 7.97
CA CYS A 165 38.75 24.03 8.78
C CYS A 165 39.05 23.31 10.10
N ARG A 166 38.18 22.40 10.58
CA ARG A 166 38.33 21.73 11.88
C ARG A 166 38.80 20.29 11.75
N PHE A 167 38.27 19.56 10.78
CA PHE A 167 38.47 18.12 10.63
C PHE A 167 39.16 17.76 9.31
N GLY A 168 39.36 18.71 8.40
CA GLY A 168 39.92 18.50 7.07
C GLY A 168 38.84 18.27 6.01
N ILE A 169 39.29 18.05 4.77
CA ILE A 169 38.39 17.83 3.63
C ILE A 169 37.78 16.43 3.73
N PRO A 170 36.44 16.31 3.84
CA PRO A 170 35.80 15.00 3.89
C PRO A 170 35.92 14.28 2.55
N HIS A 171 35.93 12.95 2.58
CA HIS A 171 35.88 12.12 1.38
C HIS A 171 34.51 12.18 0.71
N ALA A 172 33.42 12.23 1.49
CA ALA A 172 32.07 12.42 0.96
C ALA A 172 31.20 13.30 1.88
N LEU A 173 30.34 14.10 1.24
CA LEU A 173 29.26 14.84 1.89
C LEU A 173 27.94 14.33 1.30
N VAL A 174 27.12 13.68 2.11
CA VAL A 174 25.83 13.15 1.72
C VAL A 174 24.75 14.11 2.19
N THR A 175 23.94 14.62 1.27
CA THR A 175 22.81 15.49 1.58
C THR A 175 21.53 14.86 1.04
N ASN A 176 20.38 15.17 1.63
CA ASN A 176 19.13 14.92 0.93
C ASN A 176 19.03 15.87 -0.29
N ASN A 177 18.22 15.49 -1.28
CA ASN A 177 17.93 16.34 -2.45
C ASN A 177 16.98 17.49 -2.07
N GLY A 178 17.37 18.30 -1.08
CA GLY A 178 16.73 19.57 -0.79
C GLY A 178 16.81 20.49 -2.00
N ARG A 179 15.76 21.28 -2.25
CA ARG A 179 15.72 22.31 -3.29
C ARG A 179 16.54 23.55 -2.91
#